data_AF-A0A412Z5E9-F1
#
_entry.id   AF-A0A412Z5E9-F1
#
_cell.length_a   1.000
_cell.length_b   1.000
_cell.length_c   1.000
_cell.angle_alpha   90.00
_cell.angle_beta   90.00
_cell.angle_gamma   90.00
#
_symmetry.space_group_name_H-M   'P 1'
#
loop_
_entity.id
_entity.type
_entity.pdbx_description
1 polymer ?
#
loop_
_entity_poly.entity_id
_entity_poly.type
_entity_poly.pdbx_seq_one_letter_code
_entity_poly.pdbx_strand_id
1 'polypeptide(L)' 'MAKELKERTEIKKKLKKKNDRISFDFSDKLAGQLRRCTADLNRLARIDRIIDKKQTLYSVDTNREAGYIEVIRNY' A
#
# COMPACT_ATOMS: atom_id res chain seq x y z
N MET A 1 -18.70 19.50 7.21
CA MET A 1 -17.96 19.62 5.94
C MET A 1 -16.56 20.23 6.08
N ALA A 2 -16.31 21.26 6.89
CA ALA A 2 -14.98 21.89 7.00
C ALA A 2 -13.88 21.02 7.66
N LYS A 3 -14.25 20.10 8.57
CA LYS A 3 -13.30 19.23 9.30
C LYS A 3 -12.68 18.14 8.41
N GLU A 4 -13.49 17.51 7.57
CA GLU A 4 -13.04 16.56 6.54
C GLU A 4 -12.05 17.18 5.55
N LEU A 5 -12.24 18.46 5.19
CA LEU A 5 -11.36 19.16 4.27
C LEU A 5 -9.96 19.38 4.89
N LYS A 6 -9.90 19.76 6.18
CA LYS A 6 -8.63 19.93 6.90
C LYS A 6 -7.90 18.61 7.10
N GLU A 7 -8.61 17.57 7.55
CA GLU A 7 -8.02 16.22 7.72
C GLU A 7 -7.45 15.68 6.40
N ARG A 8 -8.18 15.81 5.28
CA ARG A 8 -7.67 15.43 3.96
C ARG A 8 -6.43 16.21 3.55
N THR A 9 -6.37 17.49 3.89
CA THR A 9 -5.22 18.34 3.57
C THR A 9 -3.99 17.92 4.37
N GLU A 10 -4.15 17.54 5.64
CA GLU A 10 -3.06 17.04 6.48
C GLU A 10 -2.57 15.65 6.05
N ILE A 11 -3.48 14.74 5.71
CA ILE A 11 -3.14 13.43 5.15
C ILE A 11 -2.29 13.59 3.89
N LYS A 12 -2.72 14.47 2.97
CA LYS A 12 -2.02 14.72 1.71
C LYS A 12 -0.63 15.36 1.90
N LYS A 13 -0.40 16.10 3.00
CA LYS A 13 0.94 16.62 3.37
C LYS A 13 1.88 15.51 3.87
N LYS A 14 1.34 14.50 4.57
CA LYS A 14 2.13 13.37 5.11
C LYS A 14 2.56 12.39 4.02
N LEU A 15 1.75 12.24 2.97
CA LEU A 15 1.98 11.30 1.87
C LEU A 15 2.77 11.97 0.72
N LYS A 16 4.01 11.53 0.47
CA LYS A 16 4.81 11.97 -0.68
C LYS A 16 4.87 10.81 -1.67
N LYS A 17 4.18 10.89 -2.81
CA LYS A 17 4.23 9.83 -3.85
C LYS A 17 5.65 9.28 -4.01
N LYS A 18 5.86 8.08 -3.51
CA LYS A 18 7.01 7.24 -3.80
C LYS A 18 6.45 6.09 -4.61
N ASN A 19 7.15 5.70 -5.67
CA ASN A 19 6.85 4.51 -6.46
C ASN A 19 8.00 3.52 -6.27
N ASP A 20 8.43 3.36 -5.01
CA ASP A 20 9.50 2.45 -4.67
C ASP A 20 8.97 1.03 -4.88
N ARG A 21 9.70 0.25 -5.68
CA ARG A 21 9.38 -1.15 -5.98
C ARG A 21 10.49 -2.03 -5.45
N ILE A 22 10.10 -3.10 -4.78
CA ILE A 22 11.01 -4.15 -4.36
C ILE A 22 10.50 -5.44 -4.98
N SER A 23 11.38 -6.08 -5.74
CA SER A 23 11.10 -7.35 -6.41
C SER A 23 11.65 -8.51 -5.59
N PHE A 24 10.89 -9.59 -5.54
CA PHE A 24 11.25 -10.87 -4.93
C PHE A 24 11.04 -11.97 -5.95
N ASP A 25 11.78 -13.07 -5.81
CA ASP A 25 11.50 -14.28 -6.57
C ASP A 25 10.10 -14.82 -6.25
N PHE A 26 9.42 -15.35 -7.26
CA PHE A 26 8.06 -15.84 -7.09
C PHE A 26 8.01 -17.10 -6.25
N SER A 27 7.09 -17.09 -5.29
CA SER A 27 6.68 -18.24 -4.51
C SER A 27 5.21 -18.06 -4.14
N ASP A 28 4.37 -19.07 -4.38
CA ASP A 28 2.95 -19.03 -4.03
C ASP A 28 2.73 -18.73 -2.54
N LYS A 29 3.58 -19.30 -1.68
CA LYS A 29 3.56 -19.04 -0.23
C LYS A 29 3.88 -17.59 0.07
N LEU A 30 4.94 -17.06 -0.54
CA LEU A 30 5.37 -15.68 -0.33
C LEU A 30 4.34 -14.68 -0.86
N ALA A 31 3.77 -14.93 -2.04
CA ALA A 31 2.70 -14.12 -2.62
C ALA A 31 1.49 -14.05 -1.68
N GLY A 32 1.07 -15.19 -1.13
CA GLY A 32 -0.03 -15.24 -0.15
C GLY A 32 0.28 -14.48 1.14
N GLN A 33 1.51 -14.59 1.66
CA GLN A 33 1.94 -13.86 2.85
C GLN A 33 2.00 -12.35 2.61
N LEU A 34 2.60 -11.91 1.50
CA LEU A 34 2.73 -10.48 1.15
C LEU A 34 1.35 -9.83 0.93
N ARG A 35 0.42 -10.52 0.28
CA ARG A 35 -0.96 -10.01 0.10
C ARG A 35 -1.67 -9.81 1.43
N ARG A 36 -1.53 -10.73 2.39
CA ARG A 36 -2.10 -10.57 3.74
C ARG A 36 -1.44 -9.43 4.51
N CYS A 37 -0.11 -9.39 4.55
CA CYS A 37 0.62 -8.33 5.25
C CYS A 37 0.30 -6.94 4.70
N THR A 38 0.26 -6.77 3.37
CA THR A 38 -0.10 -5.49 2.77
C THR A 38 -1.55 -5.10 3.03
N ALA A 39 -2.49 -6.05 3.04
CA ALA A 39 -3.88 -5.79 3.41
C ALA A 39 -4.01 -5.29 4.86
N ASP A 40 -3.32 -5.93 5.81
CA ASP A 40 -3.32 -5.54 7.22
C ASP A 40 -2.67 -4.17 7.44
N LEU A 41 -1.51 -3.91 6.81
CA LEU A 41 -0.85 -2.61 6.86
C LEU A 41 -1.73 -1.49 6.29
N ASN A 42 -2.40 -1.74 5.17
CA ASN A 42 -3.35 -0.79 4.60
C ASN A 42 -4.56 -0.55 5.50
N ARG A 43 -5.05 -1.58 6.20
CA ARG A 43 -6.12 -1.45 7.18
C ARG A 43 -5.68 -0.58 8.36
N LEU A 44 -4.51 -0.84 8.93
CA LEU A 44 -3.94 -0.03 10.03
C LEU A 44 -3.75 1.42 9.59
N ALA A 45 -3.16 1.65 8.41
CA ALA A 45 -2.98 3.00 7.88
C ALA A 45 -4.30 3.77 7.70
N ARG A 46 -5.42 3.08 7.41
CA ARG A 46 -6.76 3.71 7.37
C ARG A 46 -7.30 4.03 8.76
N ILE A 47 -7.10 3.13 9.73
CA ILE A 47 -7.51 3.34 11.13
C ILE A 47 -6.78 4.53 11.72
N ASP A 48 -5.46 4.61 11.50
CA ASP A 48 -4.59 5.69 11.96
C ASP A 48 -4.73 6.98 11.14
N ARG A 49 -5.65 6.99 10.16
CA ARG A 49 -5.90 8.12 9.26
C ARG A 49 -4.62 8.63 8.59
N ILE A 50 -3.73 7.71 8.21
CA ILE A 50 -2.54 7.98 7.39
C ILE A 50 -2.92 8.04 5.90
N ILE A 51 -3.91 7.25 5.48
CA ILE A 51 -4.45 7.21 4.11
C ILE A 51 -5.99 7.27 4.12
N ASP A 52 -6.59 7.77 3.03
CA ASP A 52 -8.04 7.76 2.84
C ASP A 52 -8.59 6.34 2.61
N LYS A 53 -9.91 6.15 2.81
CA LYS A 53 -10.58 4.83 2.60
C LYS A 53 -10.36 4.23 1.21
N LYS A 54 -10.21 5.07 0.18
CA LYS A 54 -10.01 4.65 -1.22
C LYS A 54 -8.53 4.50 -1.60
N GLN A 55 -7.61 4.87 -0.71
CA GLN A 55 -6.17 4.81 -0.97
C GLN A 55 -5.57 3.49 -0.45
N THR A 56 -4.40 3.20 -0.99
CA THR A 56 -3.61 2.01 -0.68
C THR A 56 -2.16 2.45 -0.51
N LEU A 57 -1.58 2.23 0.65
CA LEU A 57 -0.18 2.57 0.96
C LEU A 57 0.79 1.61 0.28
N TYR A 58 0.49 0.30 0.35
CA TYR A 58 1.29 -0.76 -0.28
C TYR A 58 0.44 -1.62 -1.22
N SER A 59 0.96 -1.92 -2.40
CA SER A 59 0.37 -2.85 -3.36
C SER A 59 1.30 -4.06 -3.53
N VAL A 60 0.72 -5.21 -3.88
CA VAL A 60 1.49 -6.38 -4.30
C VAL A 60 1.03 -6.75 -5.70
N ASP A 61 1.97 -6.75 -6.64
CA ASP A 61 1.79 -7.29 -7.98
C ASP A 61 2.54 -8.62 -8.09
N THR A 62 1.97 -9.58 -8.81
CA THR A 62 2.54 -10.92 -8.92
C THR A 62 2.54 -11.33 -10.38
N ASN A 63 3.73 -11.54 -10.95
CA ASN A 63 3.87 -12.06 -12.29
C ASN A 63 4.40 -13.50 -12.22
N ARG A 64 3.48 -14.46 -12.31
CA ARG A 64 3.81 -15.88 -12.23
C ARG A 64 4.63 -16.36 -13.43
N GLU A 65 4.37 -15.81 -14.62
CA GLU A 65 5.08 -16.18 -15.85
C GLU A 65 6.52 -15.68 -15.85
N ALA A 66 6.73 -14.44 -15.39
CA ALA A 66 8.06 -13.86 -15.26
C ALA A 66 8.78 -14.22 -13.96
N GLY A 67 8.12 -14.98 -13.06
CA GLY A 67 8.76 -15.53 -11.87
C GLY A 67 9.08 -14.52 -10.77
N TYR A 68 8.33 -13.41 -10.67
CA TYR A 68 8.56 -12.41 -9.61
C TYR A 68 7.29 -11.93 -8.89
N ILE A 69 7.50 -11.35 -7.70
CA ILE A 69 6.52 -10.62 -6.91
C ILE A 69 7.06 -9.21 -6.68
N GLU A 70 6.28 -8.18 -6.99
CA GLU A 70 6.62 -6.79 -6.71
C GLU A 70 5.79 -6.25 -5.56
N VAL A 71 6.46 -5.69 -4.54
CA VAL A 71 5.83 -4.88 -3.51
C VAL A 71 6.07 -3.42 -3.84
N ILE A 72 4.98 -2.67 -3.98
CA ILE A 72 4.99 -1.27 -4.40
C ILE A 72 4.53 -0.43 -3.23
N ARG A 73 5.36 0.53 -2.81
CA ARG A 73 4.93 1.63 -1.96
C ARG A 73 4.36 2.72 -2.86
N ASN A 74 3.17 3.24 -2.58
CA ASN A 74 2.48 4.22 -3.46
C ASN A 74 2.63 5.69 -3.00
N TYR A 75 3.11 5.93 -1.77
CA TYR A 75 3.11 7.23 -1.06
C TYR A 75 4.21 7.39 -0.02
#